data_AF-A0A3P6GU31-F1
#
_entry.id   AF-A0A3P6GU31-F1
#
_cell.length_a   1.000
_cell.length_b   1.000
_cell.length_c   1.000
_cell.angle_alpha   90.00
_cell.angle_beta   90.00
_cell.angle_gamma   90.00
#
_symmetry.space_group_name_H-M   'P 1'
#
loop_
_entity.id
_entity.type
_entity.pdbx_description
1 polymer ?
#
loop_
_entity_poly.entity_id
_entity_poly.type
_entity_poly.pdbx_seq_one_letter_code
_entity_poly.pdbx_strand_id
1 'polypeptide(L)' 'MSRRLTAEEKGKGVRTPAPSGNYKRIRAPELDTSALIHANLLTLIGRLTNPQAQQVKDVISALPKKWNLEGSVT' A
#
# COMPACT_ATOMS: atom_id res chain seq x y z
N MET A 1 -46.21 -1.40 19.52
CA MET A 1 -45.72 -0.18 18.84
C MET A 1 -44.28 0.06 19.27
N SER A 2 -43.29 -0.40 18.49
CA SER A 2 -41.87 -0.21 18.79
C SER A 2 -41.41 1.19 18.37
N ARG A 3 -40.93 1.99 19.33
CA ARG A 3 -40.43 3.34 19.08
C ARG A 3 -39.17 3.28 18.21
N ARG A 4 -39.06 4.18 17.22
CA ARG A 4 -37.84 4.34 16.40
C ARG A 4 -36.70 4.87 17.29
N LEU A 5 -35.61 4.11 17.38
CA LEU A 5 -34.38 4.55 18.06
C LEU A 5 -33.70 5.68 17.27
N THR A 6 -33.19 6.66 18.01
CA THR A 6 -32.42 7.80 17.51
C THR A 6 -31.05 7.35 16.98
N ALA A 7 -30.35 8.23 16.26
CA ALA A 7 -29.05 7.90 15.67
C ALA A 7 -27.99 7.59 16.74
N GLU A 8 -28.03 8.31 17.86
CA GLU A 8 -27.16 8.12 19.02
C GLU A 8 -27.40 6.76 19.71
N GLU A 9 -28.67 6.41 19.96
CA GLU A 9 -29.05 5.10 20.52
C GLU A 9 -28.68 3.92 19.61
N LYS A 10 -28.62 4.15 18.30
CA LYS A 10 -28.17 3.14 17.31
C LYS A 10 -26.65 3.02 17.22
N GLY A 11 -25.89 3.84 17.95
CA GLY A 11 -24.43 3.92 17.83
C GLY A 11 -23.94 4.42 16.47
N LYS A 12 -24.82 5.03 15.66
CA LYS A 12 -24.47 5.54 14.33
C LYS A 12 -24.05 7.00 14.44
N GLY A 13 -22.74 7.22 14.44
CA GLY A 13 -22.17 8.54 14.15
C GLY A 13 -22.04 9.48 15.35
N VAL A 14 -21.77 8.99 16.55
CA VAL A 14 -21.22 9.85 17.61
C VAL A 14 -19.83 10.30 17.16
N ARG A 15 -19.76 11.50 16.57
CA ARG A 15 -18.51 12.13 16.17
C ARG A 15 -17.70 12.36 17.44
N THR A 16 -16.65 11.56 17.65
CA THR A 16 -15.69 11.81 18.70
C THR A 16 -15.17 13.25 18.53
N PRO A 17 -15.17 14.09 19.57
CA PRO A 17 -14.59 15.42 19.46
C PRO A 17 -13.16 15.28 18.95
N ALA A 18 -12.78 16.13 17.99
CA ALA A 18 -11.43 16.12 17.45
C ALA A 18 -10.45 16.27 18.63
N PRO A 19 -9.37 15.46 18.70
CA PRO A 19 -8.43 15.53 19.81
C PRO A 19 -7.90 16.97 19.93
N SER A 20 -8.14 17.61 21.07
CA SER A 20 -7.74 18.97 21.38
C SER A 20 -6.26 19.01 21.79
N GLY A 21 -5.38 18.62 20.88
CA GLY A 21 -3.94 18.62 21.11
C GLY A 21 -3.21 19.18 19.91
N ASN A 22 -2.28 20.10 20.15
CA ASN A 22 -1.27 20.45 19.17
C ASN A 22 -0.58 19.17 18.71
N TYR A 23 -0.80 18.77 17.45
CA TYR A 23 -0.08 17.66 16.84
C TYR A 23 1.41 17.97 16.92
N LYS A 24 2.13 17.27 17.80
CA LYS A 24 3.58 17.36 17.85
C LYS A 24 4.11 16.78 16.54
N ARG A 25 4.78 17.61 15.74
CA ARG A 25 5.46 17.16 14.53
C ARG A 25 6.66 16.32 14.94
N ILE A 26 6.52 15.01 14.86
CA ILE A 26 7.62 14.07 15.08
C ILE A 26 8.32 13.90 13.73
N ARG A 27 9.61 14.24 13.66
CA ARG A 27 10.43 13.96 12.47
C ARG A 27 11.06 12.59 12.64
N ALA A 28 10.95 11.73 11.63
CA ALA A 28 11.67 10.47 11.63
C ALA A 28 13.19 10.75 11.65
N PRO A 29 13.98 9.96 12.39
CA PRO A 29 15.42 10.04 12.31
C PRO A 29 15.91 9.70 10.90
N GLU A 30 17.10 10.20 10.57
CA GLU A 30 17.78 9.80 9.33
C GLU A 30 18.20 8.34 9.47
N LEU A 31 17.72 7.49 8.55
CA LEU A 31 17.92 6.05 8.59
C LEU A 31 18.59 5.63 7.29
N ASP A 32 19.74 4.97 7.41
CA ASP A 32 20.38 4.36 6.26
C ASP A 32 19.55 3.16 5.78
N THR A 33 19.04 3.26 4.55
CA THR A 33 18.19 2.24 3.92
C THR A 33 18.93 1.46 2.83
N SER A 34 20.23 1.71 2.65
CA SER A 34 21.05 1.10 1.58
C SER A 34 20.97 -0.42 1.59
N ALA A 35 21.03 -1.04 2.78
CA ALA A 35 20.93 -2.49 2.94
C ALA A 35 19.54 -3.03 2.53
N LEU A 36 18.47 -2.32 2.86
CA LEU A 36 17.10 -2.71 2.51
C LEU A 36 16.84 -2.54 1.01
N ILE A 37 17.37 -1.49 0.40
CA ILE A 37 17.32 -1.29 -1.04
C ILE A 37 18.04 -2.43 -1.74
N HIS A 38 19.28 -2.73 -1.34
CA HIS A 38 20.08 -3.81 -1.93
C HIS A 38 19.37 -5.18 -1.81
N ALA A 39 18.78 -5.48 -0.65
CA ALA A 39 18.04 -6.72 -0.42
C ALA A 39 16.76 -6.85 -1.28
N ASN A 40 16.21 -5.75 -1.79
CA ASN A 40 14.94 -5.71 -2.53
C ASN A 40 15.08 -5.19 -3.96
N LEU A 41 16.31 -5.14 -4.52
CA LEU A 41 16.58 -4.60 -5.86
C LEU A 41 15.74 -5.28 -6.96
N LEU A 42 15.44 -6.57 -6.80
CA LEU A 42 14.69 -7.37 -7.78
C LEU A 42 13.21 -7.54 -7.42
N THR A 43 12.70 -6.79 -6.44
CA THR A 43 11.31 -6.87 -6.00
C THR A 43 10.43 -5.96 -6.84
N LEU A 44 9.47 -6.54 -7.57
CA LEU A 44 8.45 -5.77 -8.29
C LEU A 44 7.21 -5.56 -7.41
N ILE A 45 6.88 -4.30 -7.14
CA ILE A 45 5.67 -3.92 -6.37
C ILE A 45 4.67 -3.24 -7.31
N GLY A 46 3.47 -3.80 -7.43
CA GLY A 46 2.42 -3.24 -8.28
C GLY A 46 1.13 -4.05 -8.28
N ARG A 47 0.12 -3.56 -9.00
CA ARG A 47 -1.15 -4.25 -9.25
C ARG A 47 -1.26 -4.59 -10.73
N LEU A 48 -1.71 -5.81 -11.06
CA LEU A 48 -2.09 -6.11 -12.43
C LEU A 48 -3.42 -5.42 -12.75
N THR A 49 -3.48 -4.76 -13.89
CA THR A 49 -4.67 -4.03 -14.35
C THR A 49 -5.74 -4.97 -14.88
N ASN A 50 -5.37 -6.12 -15.47
CA ASN A 50 -6.31 -7.12 -15.95
C ASN A 50 -5.87 -8.56 -15.61
N PRO A 51 -6.13 -9.05 -14.38
CA PRO A 51 -5.69 -10.39 -13.95
C PRO A 51 -6.29 -11.55 -14.75
N GLN A 52 -7.42 -11.33 -15.42
CA GLN A 52 -8.11 -12.35 -16.23
C GLN A 52 -7.39 -12.58 -17.57
N ALA A 53 -6.94 -11.51 -18.21
CA ALA A 53 -6.21 -11.60 -19.49
C ALA A 53 -4.68 -11.64 -19.31
N GLN A 54 -4.16 -11.13 -18.19
CA GLN A 54 -2.74 -11.06 -17.87
C GLN A 54 -2.48 -11.94 -16.65
N GLN A 55 -2.11 -13.19 -16.87
CA GLN A 55 -1.70 -14.04 -15.75
C GLN A 55 -0.37 -13.52 -15.19
N VAL A 56 -0.23 -13.52 -13.87
CA VAL A 56 0.96 -13.02 -13.16
C VAL A 56 2.23 -13.67 -13.69
N LYS A 57 2.18 -14.98 -13.95
CA LYS A 57 3.32 -15.77 -14.49
C LYS A 57 3.80 -15.25 -15.86
N ASP A 58 2.87 -14.84 -16.72
CA ASP A 58 3.17 -14.40 -18.09
C ASP A 58 3.78 -12.99 -18.06
N VAL A 59 3.31 -12.16 -17.14
CA VAL A 59 3.89 -10.83 -16.89
C VAL A 59 5.31 -10.95 -16.33
N ILE A 60 5.52 -11.78 -15.32
CA ILE A 60 6.85 -12.00 -14.71
C ILE A 60 7.86 -12.50 -15.74
N SER A 61 7.47 -13.45 -16.59
CA SER A 61 8.35 -13.99 -17.65
C SER A 61 8.62 -13.02 -18.81
N ALA A 62 7.72 -12.06 -19.06
CA ALA A 62 7.90 -11.04 -20.09
C ALA A 62 8.74 -9.83 -19.63
N LEU A 63 8.80 -9.55 -18.33
CA LEU A 63 9.50 -8.39 -17.78
C LEU A 63 11.01 -8.35 -18.11
N PRO A 64 11.79 -9.44 -17.96
CA PRO A 64 13.21 -9.46 -18.33
C PRO A 64 13.46 -9.09 -19.79
N LYS A 65 12.54 -9.42 -20.70
CA LYS A 65 12.68 -9.13 -22.14
C LYS A 65 12.43 -7.67 -22.50
N LYS A 66 11.74 -6.93 -21.62
CA LYS A 66 11.30 -5.54 -21.85
C LYS A 66 12.07 -4.54 -21.01
N TRP A 67 12.59 -4.94 -19.85
CA TRP A 67 13.59 -4.15 -19.18
C TRP A 67 14.86 -4.14 -20.02
N ASN A 68 15.44 -2.96 -20.22
CA ASN A 68 16.81 -2.84 -20.69
C ASN A 68 17.72 -3.41 -19.59
N LEU A 69 17.83 -4.74 -19.56
CA LEU A 69 18.73 -5.44 -18.68
C LEU A 69 20.14 -5.11 -19.16
N GLU A 70 20.85 -4.28 -18.40
CA GLU A 70 22.30 -4.15 -18.49
C GLU A 70 22.91 -5.49 -18.04
N GLY A 71 23.00 -6.47 -18.95
CA GLY A 71 23.56 -7.80 -18.69
C GLY A 71 22.80 -8.94 -19.38
N SER A 72 23.54 -9.89 -19.95
CA SER A 72 22.98 -11.08 -20.61
C SER A 72 22.54 -12.10 -19.57
N VAL A 73 21.26 -12.48 -19.58
CA VAL A 73 20.73 -13.61 -18.80
C VAL A 73 20.79 -14.83 -19.71
N THR A 74 21.71 -15.77 -19.42
CA THR A 74 21.87 -17.03 -20.16
C THR A 74 21.03 -18.14 -19.56
#